data_AF-A0AB39GGB0-F1
#
_entry.id   AF-A0AB39GGB0-F1
#
_cell.length_a   1.000
_cell.length_b   1.000
_cell.length_c   1.000
_cell.angle_alpha   90.00
_cell.angle_beta   90.00
_cell.angle_gamma   90.00
#
_symmetry.space_group_name_H-M   'P 1'
#
loop_
_entity.id
_entity.type
_entity.pdbx_description
1 polymer ?
#
loop_
_entity_poly.entity_id
_entity_poly.type
_entity_poly.pdbx_seq_one_letter_code
_entity_poly.pdbx_strand_id
1 'polypeptide(L)'
;DAPSGQSWLDVEARGAVRVVCQRCLETFSLTLRVSSTLGLVDTQAQLEAMDALEAEGDGPGIEYLVADPRLDVQGLVEDELILVLPYAPRHDECPGDGDVPEPPRRPSPFAVLKGFGKD
;
A
#
# COMPACT_ATOMS: atom_id res chain seq x y z
N ASP A 1 -25.69 21.53 0.43
CA ASP A 1 -26.44 20.80 -0.61
C ASP A 1 -25.49 20.34 -1.72
N ALA A 2 -24.95 19.12 -1.55
CA ALA A 2 -24.32 18.39 -2.65
C ALA A 2 -25.39 18.08 -3.71
N PRO A 3 -25.05 18.02 -5.01
CA PRO A 3 -26.02 17.67 -6.05
C PRO A 3 -26.71 16.37 -5.62
N SER A 4 -28.04 16.39 -5.55
CA SER A 4 -28.85 15.36 -4.88
C SER A 4 -28.41 13.94 -5.22
N GLY A 5 -27.85 13.13 -4.34
CA GLY A 5 -27.25 13.40 -3.03
C GLY A 5 -26.17 12.33 -2.82
N GLN A 6 -24.93 12.64 -3.18
CA GLN A 6 -23.80 11.70 -3.09
C GLN A 6 -23.56 11.30 -1.63
N SER A 7 -23.56 10.00 -1.36
CA SER A 7 -23.24 9.44 -0.04
C SER A 7 -21.76 9.09 0.05
N TRP A 8 -21.21 9.21 1.25
CA TRP A 8 -19.80 9.00 1.55
C TRP A 8 -19.66 8.14 2.79
N LEU A 9 -18.57 7.37 2.85
CA LEU A 9 -18.20 6.56 4.00
C LEU A 9 -16.76 6.90 4.41
N ASP A 10 -16.60 7.51 5.58
CA ASP A 10 -15.28 7.74 6.17
C ASP A 10 -14.85 6.50 6.97
N VAL A 11 -13.64 6.01 6.70
CA VAL A 11 -13.06 4.83 7.34
C VAL A 11 -11.80 5.24 8.11
N GLU A 12 -11.84 5.06 9.43
CA GLU A 12 -10.67 5.16 10.29
C GLU A 12 -10.44 3.83 11.00
N ALA A 13 -9.26 3.22 10.78
CA ALA A 13 -8.89 2.00 11.48
C ALA A 13 -7.41 1.98 11.88
N ARG A 14 -7.13 1.21 12.93
CA ARG A 14 -5.79 1.03 13.49
C ARG A 14 -5.64 -0.42 13.92
N GLY A 15 -4.53 -1.04 13.53
CA GLY A 15 -4.29 -2.46 13.81
C GLY A 15 -2.81 -2.75 13.99
N ALA A 16 -2.50 -3.86 14.65
CA ALA A 16 -1.14 -4.38 14.75
C ALA A 16 -1.09 -5.75 14.07
N VAL A 17 -0.21 -5.91 13.09
CA VAL A 17 -0.01 -7.15 12.34
C VAL A 17 1.41 -7.68 12.56
N ARG A 18 1.57 -9.01 12.50
CA ARG A 18 2.90 -9.63 12.52
C ARG A 18 3.40 -9.81 11.11
N VAL A 19 4.56 -9.23 10.82
CA VAL A 19 5.21 -9.26 9.51
C VAL A 19 6.68 -9.66 9.66
N VAL A 20 7.33 -10.03 8.56
CA VAL A 20 8.76 -10.36 8.54
C VAL A 20 9.54 -9.16 8.01
N CYS A 21 10.52 -8.70 8.77
CA CYS A 21 11.39 -7.61 8.35
C CYS A 21 12.20 -8.02 7.12
N GLN A 22 12.10 -7.29 6.01
CA GLN A 22 12.82 -7.61 4.78
C GLN A 22 14.34 -7.45 4.90
N ARG A 23 14.84 -6.78 5.96
CA ARG A 23 16.27 -6.60 6.23
C ARG A 23 16.86 -7.73 7.08
N CYS A 24 16.40 -7.88 8.33
CA CYS A 24 16.97 -8.87 9.26
C CYS A 24 16.29 -10.25 9.18
N LEU A 25 15.17 -10.37 8.46
CA LEU A 25 14.36 -11.58 8.34
C LEU A 25 13.72 -12.07 9.64
N GLU A 26 13.71 -11.24 10.69
CA GLU A 26 13.01 -11.52 11.94
C GLU A 26 11.55 -11.05 11.89
N THR A 27 10.68 -11.74 12.62
CA THR A 27 9.27 -11.34 12.77
C THR A 27 9.15 -10.17 13.75
N PHE A 28 8.33 -9.18 13.40
CA PHE A 28 8.03 -8.06 14.27
C PHE A 28 6.57 -7.62 14.16
N SER A 29 6.12 -6.81 15.12
CA SER A 29 4.78 -6.22 15.12
C SER A 29 4.82 -4.87 14.43
N LEU A 30 4.08 -4.72 13.34
CA LEU A 30 3.90 -3.46 12.63
C LEU A 30 2.53 -2.86 12.96
N THR A 31 2.50 -1.59 13.35
CA THR A 31 1.25 -0.86 13.56
C THR A 31 0.82 -0.20 12.25
N LEU A 32 -0.37 -0.54 11.78
CA LEU A 32 -1.02 0.06 10.62
C LEU A 32 -2.08 1.07 11.05
N ARG A 33 -2.24 2.11 10.24
CA ARG A 33 -3.27 3.14 10.41
C ARG A 33 -3.80 3.47 9.02
N VAL A 34 -5.11 3.50 8.90
CA VAL A 34 -5.81 3.92 7.68
C VAL A 34 -6.79 5.03 8.02
N SER A 35 -6.92 5.96 7.07
CA SER A 35 -7.85 7.09 7.07
C SER A 35 -8.21 7.32 5.60
N SER A 36 -9.35 6.82 5.18
CA SER A 36 -9.82 6.88 3.80
C SER A 36 -11.28 7.34 3.76
N THR A 37 -11.70 7.89 2.63
CA THR A 37 -13.08 8.26 2.36
C THR A 37 -13.49 7.54 1.09
N LEU A 38 -14.60 6.81 1.14
CA LEU A 38 -15.14 6.04 0.04
C LEU A 38 -16.43 6.68 -0.47
N GLY A 39 -16.59 6.73 -1.78
CA GLY A 39 -17.84 7.14 -2.40
C GLY A 39 -18.85 6.00 -2.40
N LEU A 40 -20.12 6.27 -2.14
CA LEU A 40 -21.19 5.27 -2.23
C LEU A 40 -22.07 5.51 -3.45
N VAL A 41 -22.28 4.47 -4.25
CA VAL A 41 -23.20 4.48 -5.40
C VAL A 41 -24.34 3.47 -5.19
N ASP A 42 -25.48 3.68 -5.82
CA ASP A 42 -26.66 2.82 -5.59
C ASP A 42 -26.61 1.53 -6.42
N THR A 43 -25.83 1.50 -7.50
CA THR A 43 -25.84 0.39 -8.46
C THR A 43 -24.45 0.06 -8.98
N GLN A 44 -24.28 -1.21 -9.40
CA GLN A 44 -23.05 -1.68 -10.05
C GLN A 44 -22.71 -0.88 -11.32
N ALA A 45 -23.73 -0.49 -12.10
CA ALA A 45 -23.52 0.29 -13.32
C ALA A 45 -22.95 1.68 -13.03
N GLN A 46 -23.30 2.29 -11.88
CA GLN A 46 -22.70 3.56 -11.46
C GLN A 46 -21.26 3.35 -11.00
N LEU A 47 -20.96 2.24 -10.31
CA LEU A 47 -19.58 1.92 -9.90
C LEU A 47 -18.67 1.78 -11.13
N GLU A 48 -19.09 0.98 -12.11
CA GLU A 48 -18.35 0.79 -13.37
C GLU A 48 -18.14 2.11 -14.12
N ALA A 49 -19.11 3.03 -14.06
CA ALA A 49 -18.97 4.35 -14.65
C ALA A 49 -17.93 5.21 -13.92
N MET A 50 -17.83 5.12 -12.58
CA MET A 50 -16.80 5.83 -11.81
C MET A 50 -15.41 5.24 -12.08
N ASP A 51 -15.29 3.92 -12.14
CA ASP A 51 -14.02 3.24 -12.47
C ASP A 51 -13.52 3.60 -13.88
N ALA A 52 -14.44 3.73 -14.85
CA ALA A 52 -14.10 4.18 -16.19
C ALA A 52 -13.52 5.60 -16.19
N LEU A 53 -14.16 6.53 -15.46
CA LEU A 53 -13.65 7.90 -15.32
C LEU A 53 -12.26 7.94 -14.68
N GLU A 54 -12.04 7.14 -13.63
CA GLU A 54 -10.73 7.03 -12.97
C GLU A 54 -9.66 6.48 -13.92
N ALA A 55 -9.99 5.46 -14.72
CA ALA A 55 -9.07 4.90 -15.72
C ALA A 55 -8.73 5.89 -16.85
N GLU A 56 -9.64 6.80 -17.18
CA GLU A 56 -9.42 7.90 -18.13
C GLU A 56 -8.64 9.08 -17.51
N GLY A 57 -8.43 9.08 -16.19
CA GLY A 57 -7.76 10.15 -15.44
C GLY A 57 -8.64 11.38 -15.18
N ASP A 58 -9.93 11.29 -15.50
CA ASP A 58 -10.95 12.32 -15.23
C ASP A 58 -11.74 12.03 -13.95
N GLY A 59 -11.42 10.93 -13.25
CA GLY A 59 -12.01 10.53 -11.99
C GLY A 59 -11.55 11.37 -10.79
N PRO A 60 -12.26 11.28 -9.66
CA PRO A 60 -12.00 12.09 -8.48
C PRO A 60 -10.81 11.59 -7.63
N GLY A 61 -10.14 10.49 -8.00
CA GLY A 61 -9.07 9.89 -7.21
C GLY A 61 -9.56 9.25 -5.91
N ILE A 62 -10.83 8.83 -5.88
CA ILE A 62 -11.50 8.24 -4.72
C ILE A 62 -12.12 6.91 -5.16
N GLU A 63 -12.01 5.90 -4.30
CA GLU A 63 -12.62 4.59 -4.53
C GLU A 63 -14.13 4.62 -4.20
N TYR A 64 -14.91 3.92 -5.02
CA TYR A 64 -16.36 3.84 -4.87
C TYR A 64 -16.81 2.42 -4.53
N LEU A 65 -17.90 2.31 -3.77
CA LEU A 65 -18.55 1.05 -3.42
C LEU A 65 -20.05 1.14 -3.71
N VAL A 66 -20.65 0.01 -4.07
CA VAL A 66 -22.12 -0.08 -4.11
C VAL A 66 -22.64 -0.11 -2.68
N ALA A 67 -23.58 0.78 -2.36
CA ALA A 67 -24.21 0.86 -1.06
C ALA A 67 -25.00 -0.43 -0.76
N ASP A 68 -24.59 -1.16 0.28
CA ASP A 68 -25.28 -2.34 0.79
C ASP A 68 -25.71 -2.13 2.25
N PRO A 69 -27.01 -2.26 2.59
CA PRO A 69 -27.49 -2.24 3.97
C PRO A 69 -26.86 -3.29 4.90
N ARG A 70 -26.19 -4.30 4.34
CA ARG A 70 -25.48 -5.38 5.03
C ARG A 70 -23.99 -5.40 4.69
N LEU A 71 -23.39 -4.22 4.52
CA LEU A 71 -21.96 -4.06 4.33
C LEU A 71 -21.17 -4.86 5.36
N ASP A 72 -20.26 -5.71 4.89
CA ASP A 72 -19.30 -6.41 5.75
C ASP A 72 -18.21 -5.42 6.20
N VAL A 73 -18.48 -4.74 7.31
CA VAL A 73 -17.57 -3.76 7.89
C VAL A 73 -16.24 -4.39 8.28
N GLN A 74 -16.22 -5.65 8.70
CA GLN A 74 -14.98 -6.33 9.06
C GLN A 74 -14.11 -6.55 7.81
N GLY A 75 -14.71 -7.07 6.74
CA GLY A 75 -14.03 -7.25 5.45
C GLY A 75 -13.50 -5.93 4.90
N LEU A 76 -14.32 -4.87 4.93
CA LEU A 76 -13.90 -3.53 4.50
C LEU A 76 -12.68 -3.03 5.29
N VAL A 77 -12.70 -3.12 6.62
CA VAL A 77 -11.57 -2.69 7.46
C VAL A 77 -10.32 -3.53 7.18
N GLU A 78 -10.47 -4.82 6.92
CA GLU A 78 -9.35 -5.69 6.55
C GLU A 78 -8.72 -5.25 5.22
N ASP A 79 -9.54 -5.02 4.19
CA ASP A 79 -9.08 -4.57 2.87
C ASP A 79 -8.35 -3.22 2.97
N GLU A 80 -8.92 -2.25 3.69
CA GLU A 80 -8.28 -0.95 3.93
C GLU A 80 -6.94 -1.07 4.66
N LEU A 81 -6.83 -1.98 5.63
CA LEU A 81 -5.57 -2.26 6.33
C LEU A 81 -4.55 -2.98 5.42
N ILE A 82 -5.00 -3.86 4.52
CA ILE A 82 -4.15 -4.53 3.54
C ILE A 82 -3.60 -3.52 2.53
N LEU A 83 -4.41 -2.55 2.07
CA LEU A 83 -4.00 -1.53 1.11
C LEU A 83 -2.90 -0.62 1.65
N VAL A 84 -2.89 -0.34 2.95
CA VAL A 84 -1.82 0.45 3.60
C VAL A 84 -0.64 -0.39 4.08
N LEU A 85 -0.68 -1.72 3.94
CA LEU A 85 0.42 -2.60 4.34
C LEU A 85 1.62 -2.39 3.40
N PRO A 86 2.82 -2.09 3.92
CA PRO A 86 4.01 -1.93 3.08
C PRO A 86 4.37 -3.22 2.34
N TYR A 87 4.67 -3.12 1.05
CA TYR A 87 5.13 -4.24 0.23
C TYR A 87 6.39 -4.93 0.81
N ALA A 88 7.30 -4.15 1.38
CA ALA A 88 8.53 -4.63 2.01
C ALA A 88 8.66 -4.07 3.43
N PRO A 89 8.00 -4.67 4.43
CA PRO A 89 7.99 -4.15 5.79
C PRO A 89 9.38 -4.28 6.42
N ARG A 90 9.78 -3.28 7.19
CA ARG A 90 11.04 -3.22 7.93
C ARG A 90 10.79 -2.55 9.27
N HIS A 91 11.66 -2.82 10.24
CA HIS A 91 11.73 -2.01 11.45
C HIS A 91 12.09 -0.56 11.07
N ASP A 92 11.57 0.41 11.82
CA ASP A 92 12.00 1.81 11.72
C ASP A 92 13.51 1.94 11.99
N GLU A 93 14.00 1.16 12.97
CA GLU A 93 15.42 0.98 13.27
C GLU A 93 15.73 -0.52 13.26
N CYS A 94 16.35 -1.02 12.17
CA CYS A 94 16.63 -2.44 12.03
C CYS A 94 18.02 -2.79 12.60
N PRO A 95 18.17 -3.86 13.39
CA PRO A 95 19.47 -4.26 13.96
C PRO A 95 20.59 -4.46 12.92
N GLY A 96 20.23 -4.77 11.67
CA GLY A 96 21.16 -4.94 10.55
C GLY A 96 21.61 -3.63 9.86
N ASP A 97 21.14 -2.46 10.31
CA ASP A 97 21.57 -1.15 9.78
C ASP A 97 22.86 -0.64 10.45
N GLY A 98 23.49 -1.45 11.31
CA GLY A 98 24.81 -1.15 11.86
C GLY A 98 25.84 -0.94 10.74
N ASP A 99 26.72 0.04 10.96
CA ASP A 99 27.80 0.43 10.06
C ASP A 99 28.64 -0.81 9.70
N VAL A 100 28.48 -1.32 8.48
CA VAL A 100 29.29 -2.45 8.01
C VAL A 100 30.69 -1.89 7.83
N PRO A 101 31.70 -2.31 8.62
CA PRO A 101 33.04 -1.79 8.45
C PRO A 101 33.48 -2.02 7.00
N GLU A 102 33.91 -0.94 6.33
CA GLU A 102 34.34 -1.00 4.93
C GLU A 102 35.34 -2.16 4.79
N PRO A 103 35.01 -3.21 4.01
CA PRO A 103 35.95 -4.29 3.83
C PRO A 103 37.21 -3.73 3.17
N PRO A 104 38.41 -4.25 3.50
CA PRO A 104 39.64 -3.77 2.90
C PRO A 104 39.51 -3.81 1.38
N ARG A 105 39.82 -2.68 0.72
CA ARG A 105 39.69 -2.53 -0.74
C ARG A 105 40.53 -3.58 -1.46
N ARG A 106 39.88 -4.67 -1.85
CA ARG A 106 40.43 -5.70 -2.73
C ARG A 106 40.01 -5.38 -4.17
N PRO A 107 40.83 -5.74 -5.17
CA PRO A 107 40.41 -5.61 -6.56
C PRO A 107 39.06 -6.31 -6.74
N SER A 108 38.11 -5.63 -7.38
CA SER A 108 36.76 -6.15 -7.60
C SER A 108 36.83 -7.54 -8.26
N PRO A 109 36.02 -8.52 -7.83
CA PRO A 109 35.92 -9.80 -8.52
C PRO A 109 35.48 -9.65 -9.99
N PHE A 110 34.92 -8.49 -10.34
CA PHE A 110 34.57 -8.10 -11.71
C PHE A 110 35.65 -7.28 -12.42
N ALA A 111 36.86 -7.18 -11.87
CA ALA A 111 37.97 -6.46 -12.51
C ALA A 111 38.30 -6.99 -13.91
N VAL A 112 38.04 -8.29 -14.15
CA VAL A 112 38.18 -8.96 -15.46
C VAL A 112 37.20 -8.40 -16.51
N LEU A 113 36.06 -7.85 -16.09
CA LEU A 113 35.04 -7.32 -17.01
C LEU A 113 35.41 -5.96 -17.63
N LYS A 114 36.46 -5.29 -17.17
CA LYS A 114 36.95 -4.04 -17.79
C LYS A 114 37.38 -4.21 -19.25
N GLY A 115 37.69 -5.43 -19.68
CA GLY A 115 38.04 -5.73 -21.08
C GLY A 115 36.83 -5.97 -22.00
N PHE A 116 35.61 -6.01 -21.47
CA PHE A 116 34.39 -6.36 -22.21
C PHE A 116 33.48 -5.15 -22.46
N GLY A 117 34.08 -3.97 -22.67
CA GLY A 117 33.36 -2.76 -23.05
C GLY A 117 32.98 -2.76 -24.53
N LYS A 118 31.69 -3.04 -24.81
CA LYS A 118 30.87 -2.62 -25.95
C LYS A 118 31.58 -2.41 -27.31
N ASP A 119 31.54 -3.45 -28.15
CA ASP A 119 31.22 -3.29 -29.58
C ASP A 119 29.69 -3.40 -29.77
#